data_AF-A0A1D3TCV7-F1
#
_entry.id   AF-A0A1D3TCV7-F1
#
_cell.length_a   1.000
_cell.length_b   1.000
_cell.length_c   1.000
_cell.angle_alpha   90.00
_cell.angle_beta   90.00
_cell.angle_gamma   90.00
#
_symmetry.space_group_name_H-M   'P 1'
#
loop_
_entity.id
_entity.type
_entity.pdbx_description
1 polymer ?
#
loop_
_entity_poly.entity_id
_entity_poly.type
_entity_poly.pdbx_seq_one_letter_code
_entity_poly.pdbx_strand_id
1 'polypeptide(L)'
;MYFSNDTNIIFLFDYFRIRCMYEFIFCNIMCFLLGFLSIYIKAVKRNTFKKYPNDLKENLLFVKNIPVDHRLTFGMISFINYAVDYLLMLLVMTFNLFIFLSTMVGIAVGYFFCGHLLV
;
A
#
# COMPACT_ATOMS: atom_id res chain seq x y z
N MET A 1 4.45 19.46 -16.79
CA MET A 1 3.61 18.46 -17.47
C MET A 1 2.22 18.57 -16.90
N TYR A 2 1.21 18.67 -17.76
CA TYR A 2 -0.21 18.69 -17.38
C TYR A 2 -0.76 17.26 -17.41
N PHE A 3 -1.88 17.02 -16.73
CA PHE A 3 -2.55 15.72 -16.79
C PHE A 3 -2.94 15.41 -18.23
N SER A 4 -2.45 14.30 -18.76
CA SER A 4 -2.80 13.81 -20.10
C SER A 4 -3.87 12.74 -20.01
N ASN A 5 -4.79 12.77 -20.97
CA ASN A 5 -5.87 11.78 -21.08
C ASN A 5 -5.56 10.67 -22.09
N ASP A 6 -4.29 10.57 -22.51
CA ASP A 6 -3.85 9.58 -23.49
C ASP A 6 -3.89 8.17 -22.92
N THR A 7 -4.35 7.24 -23.74
CA THR A 7 -4.47 5.81 -23.40
C THR A 7 -3.18 5.04 -23.63
N ASN A 8 -2.19 5.62 -24.32
CA ASN A 8 -0.92 4.98 -24.66
C ASN A 8 0.19 5.49 -23.75
N ILE A 9 0.27 4.89 -22.57
CA ILE A 9 1.19 5.31 -21.49
C ILE A 9 1.99 4.12 -20.97
N ILE A 10 3.19 4.41 -20.50
CA ILE A 10 4.05 3.44 -19.81
C ILE A 10 3.67 3.49 -18.34
N PHE A 11 3.16 2.36 -17.83
CA PHE A 11 2.46 2.34 -16.54
C PHE A 11 3.39 2.23 -15.32
N LEU A 12 4.54 1.58 -15.46
CA LEU A 12 5.48 1.36 -14.34
C LEU A 12 6.86 0.87 -14.80
N PHE A 13 6.86 -0.08 -15.72
CA PHE A 13 8.03 -0.61 -16.42
C PHE A 13 7.77 -0.52 -17.91
N ASP A 14 8.82 -0.36 -18.72
CA ASP A 14 8.69 -0.25 -20.19
C ASP A 14 7.99 -1.48 -20.82
N TYR A 15 7.99 -2.61 -20.10
CA TYR A 15 7.25 -3.83 -20.45
C TYR A 15 5.72 -3.68 -20.37
N PHE A 16 5.20 -2.83 -19.46
CA PHE A 16 3.77 -2.56 -19.31
C PHE A 16 3.37 -1.34 -20.14
N ARG A 17 3.42 -1.48 -21.46
CA ARG A 17 2.93 -0.47 -22.40
C ARG A 17 1.49 -0.79 -22.80
N ILE A 18 0.58 0.08 -22.40
CA ILE A 18 -0.86 -0.11 -22.64
C ILE A 18 -1.15 0.22 -24.11
N ARG A 19 -1.60 -0.78 -24.88
CA ARG A 19 -1.97 -0.60 -26.29
C ARG A 19 -3.47 -0.79 -26.51
N CYS A 20 -4.16 -1.51 -25.63
CA CYS A 20 -5.59 -1.80 -25.71
C CYS A 20 -6.40 -1.17 -24.56
N MET A 21 -7.67 -0.85 -24.84
CA MET A 21 -8.62 -0.33 -23.82
C MET A 21 -8.83 -1.30 -22.65
N TYR A 22 -8.81 -2.61 -22.90
CA TYR A 22 -8.96 -3.61 -21.85
C TYR A 22 -7.77 -3.62 -20.88
N GLU A 23 -6.55 -3.48 -21.39
CA GLU A 23 -5.34 -3.38 -20.58
C GLU A 23 -5.38 -2.11 -19.73
N PHE A 24 -5.89 -1.01 -20.28
CA PHE A 24 -6.07 0.24 -19.55
C PHE A 24 -7.04 0.10 -18.37
N ILE A 25 -8.19 -0.55 -18.58
CA ILE A 25 -9.17 -0.80 -17.52
C ILE A 25 -8.58 -1.72 -16.44
N PHE A 26 -7.92 -2.80 -16.85
CA PHE A 26 -7.27 -3.72 -15.93
C PHE A 26 -6.22 -3.02 -15.06
N CYS A 27 -5.39 -2.18 -15.68
CA CYS A 27 -4.40 -1.34 -15.00
C CYS A 27 -5.05 -0.40 -13.98
N ASN A 28 -6.14 0.27 -14.34
CA ASN A 28 -6.88 1.13 -13.40
C ASN A 28 -7.42 0.34 -12.19
N ILE A 29 -7.97 -0.86 -12.41
CA ILE A 29 -8.43 -1.74 -11.32
C ILE A 29 -7.27 -2.14 -10.42
N MET A 30 -6.12 -2.49 -10.99
CA MET A 30 -4.91 -2.82 -10.24
C MET A 30 -4.39 -1.63 -9.42
N CYS A 31 -4.46 -0.41 -9.94
CA CYS A 31 -4.13 0.80 -9.20
C CYS A 31 -5.08 1.04 -8.02
N PHE A 32 -6.38 0.84 -8.22
CA PHE A 32 -7.35 0.93 -7.15
C PHE A 32 -7.03 -0.08 -6.03
N LEU A 33 -6.74 -1.33 -6.38
CA LEU A 33 -6.36 -2.38 -5.44
C LEU A 33 -5.06 -2.06 -4.70
N LEU A 34 -4.03 -1.54 -5.40
CA LEU A 34 -2.78 -1.08 -4.78
C LEU A 34 -3.01 0.07 -3.79
N GLY A 35 -3.88 1.02 -4.15
CA GLY A 35 -4.39 2.08 -3.27
C GLY A 35 -4.96 1.54 -1.97
N PHE A 36 -5.91 0.61 -2.08
CA PHE A 36 -6.51 -0.04 -0.94
C PHE A 36 -5.49 -0.83 -0.09
N LEU A 37 -4.63 -1.62 -0.75
CA LEU A 37 -3.60 -2.44 -0.10
C LEU A 37 -2.62 -1.59 0.70
N SER A 38 -2.24 -0.41 0.20
CA SER A 38 -1.30 0.50 0.90
C SER A 38 -1.81 0.88 2.29
N ILE A 39 -3.11 1.15 2.42
CA ILE A 39 -3.73 1.53 3.71
C ILE A 39 -3.93 0.30 4.57
N TYR A 40 -4.34 -0.82 3.97
CA TYR A 40 -4.49 -2.07 4.70
C TYR A 40 -3.19 -2.47 5.41
N ILE A 41 -2.05 -2.40 4.72
CA ILE A 41 -0.73 -2.69 5.30
C ILE A 41 -0.40 -1.71 6.44
N LYS A 42 -0.72 -0.41 6.28
CA LYS A 42 -0.54 0.59 7.37
C LYS A 42 -1.38 0.26 8.59
N ALA A 43 -2.62 -0.16 8.41
CA ALA A 43 -3.52 -0.57 9.49
C ALA A 43 -2.99 -1.81 10.22
N VAL A 44 -2.54 -2.83 9.48
CA VAL A 44 -1.92 -4.04 10.05
C VAL A 44 -0.66 -3.69 10.83
N LYS A 45 0.24 -2.86 10.28
CA LYS A 45 1.47 -2.41 10.95
C LYS A 45 1.16 -1.73 12.29
N ARG A 46 0.15 -0.86 12.32
CA ARG A 46 -0.26 -0.15 13.54
C ARG A 46 -0.85 -1.11 14.58
N ASN A 47 -1.68 -2.06 14.17
CA ASN A 47 -2.21 -3.07 15.07
C ASN A 47 -1.11 -3.93 15.68
N THR A 48 -0.16 -4.40 14.87
CA THR A 48 1.01 -5.16 15.36
C THR A 48 1.82 -4.33 16.35
N PHE A 49 2.02 -3.02 16.06
CA PHE A 49 2.72 -2.13 16.99
C PHE A 49 1.95 -1.88 18.28
N LYS A 50 0.62 -1.79 18.28
CA LYS A 50 -0.19 -1.60 19.50
C LYS A 50 -0.30 -2.88 20.33
N LYS A 51 -0.28 -4.03 19.67
CA LYS A 51 -0.30 -5.35 20.33
C LYS A 51 1.04 -5.65 21.00
N TYR A 52 2.15 -5.27 20.36
CA TYR A 52 3.51 -5.52 20.86
C TYR A 52 3.80 -4.99 22.28
N PRO A 53 3.48 -3.75 22.71
CA PRO A 53 3.75 -3.28 24.08
C PRO A 53 2.88 -4.02 25.10
N ASN A 54 1.66 -4.45 24.74
CA ASN A 54 0.82 -5.26 25.61
C ASN A 54 1.39 -6.68 25.78
N ASP A 55 1.77 -7.33 24.67
CA ASP A 55 2.43 -8.63 24.67
C ASP A 55 3.78 -8.56 25.40
N LEU A 56 4.57 -7.50 25.20
CA LEU A 56 5.85 -7.30 25.88
C LEU A 56 5.65 -7.20 27.40
N LYS A 57 4.64 -6.45 27.87
CA LYS A 57 4.38 -6.25 29.30
C LYS A 57 3.91 -7.54 30.00
N GLU A 58 3.12 -8.39 29.32
CA GLU A 58 2.75 -9.72 29.81
C GLU A 58 3.92 -10.72 29.74
N ASN A 59 4.71 -10.71 28.66
CA ASN A 59 5.79 -11.67 28.46
C ASN A 59 7.08 -11.34 29.25
N LEU A 60 7.33 -10.06 29.60
CA LEU A 60 8.44 -9.66 30.50
C LEU A 60 8.30 -10.27 31.90
N LEU A 61 7.05 -10.54 32.33
CA LEU A 61 6.77 -11.24 33.57
C LEU A 61 7.08 -12.75 33.48
N PHE A 62 7.13 -13.34 32.28
CA PHE A 62 7.18 -14.79 32.12
C PHE A 62 8.49 -15.35 31.53
N VAL A 63 9.13 -14.77 30.51
CA VAL A 63 10.30 -15.44 29.89
C VAL A 63 11.31 -14.47 29.27
N LYS A 64 12.55 -14.55 29.76
CA LYS A 64 13.73 -13.76 29.39
C LYS A 64 14.29 -14.03 27.98
N ASN A 65 13.71 -14.91 27.15
CA ASN A 65 14.49 -15.55 26.07
C ASN A 65 13.96 -15.46 24.63
N ILE A 66 12.98 -14.61 24.28
CA ILE A 66 12.57 -14.48 22.87
C ILE A 66 12.22 -13.02 22.52
N PRO A 67 13.08 -12.30 21.77
CA PRO A 67 12.60 -11.10 21.08
C PRO A 67 13.22 -10.88 19.68
N VAL A 68 13.69 -11.92 18.96
CA VAL A 68 14.34 -11.73 17.64
C VAL A 68 13.34 -11.85 16.48
N ASP A 69 12.47 -12.86 16.45
CA ASP A 69 11.55 -13.10 15.32
C ASP A 69 10.51 -11.99 15.10
N HIS A 70 10.03 -11.38 16.20
CA HIS A 70 9.07 -10.28 16.10
C HIS A 70 9.68 -9.01 15.51
N ARG A 71 10.97 -8.75 15.78
CA ARG A 71 11.69 -7.61 15.19
C ARG A 71 11.83 -7.79 13.68
N LEU A 72 12.08 -9.01 13.24
CA LEU A 72 12.24 -9.35 11.82
C LEU A 72 10.89 -9.26 11.08
N THR A 73 9.81 -9.75 11.69
CA THR A 73 8.45 -9.63 11.16
C THR A 73 8.01 -8.17 11.01
N PHE A 74 8.27 -7.33 12.01
CA PHE A 74 7.98 -5.89 11.94
C PHE A 74 8.81 -5.17 10.88
N GLY A 75 10.08 -5.56 10.73
CA GLY A 75 10.96 -5.09 9.66
C GLY A 75 10.40 -5.43 8.28
N MET A 76 9.98 -6.68 8.05
CA MET A 76 9.37 -7.13 6.79
C MET A 76 8.08 -6.35 6.47
N ILE A 77 7.18 -6.18 7.44
CA ILE A 77 5.94 -5.41 7.24
C ILE A 77 6.28 -3.95 6.88
N SER A 78 7.26 -3.35 7.54
CA SER A 78 7.69 -1.98 7.24
C SER A 78 8.32 -1.86 5.85
N PHE A 79 9.14 -2.83 5.45
CA PHE A 79 9.73 -2.86 4.12
C PHE A 79 8.66 -2.94 3.02
N ILE A 80 7.69 -3.86 3.16
CA ILE A 80 6.58 -3.99 2.21
C ILE A 80 5.75 -2.70 2.16
N ASN A 81 5.48 -2.07 3.33
CA ASN A 81 4.75 -0.81 3.36
C ASN A 81 5.45 0.28 2.53
N TYR A 82 6.75 0.48 2.73
CA TYR A 82 7.49 1.48 1.97
C TYR A 82 7.57 1.12 0.49
N ALA A 83 7.76 -0.16 0.14
CA ALA A 83 7.78 -0.61 -1.25
C ALA A 83 6.47 -0.28 -1.99
N VAL A 84 5.31 -0.53 -1.35
CA VAL A 84 4.00 -0.18 -1.92
C VAL A 84 3.82 1.32 -2.03
N ASP A 85 4.20 2.10 -1.00
CA ASP A 85 4.12 3.56 -1.03
C ASP A 85 4.94 4.17 -2.20
N TYR A 86 6.16 3.67 -2.44
CA TYR A 86 6.98 4.11 -3.59
C TYR A 86 6.41 3.69 -4.94
N LEU A 87 5.86 2.49 -5.05
CA LEU A 87 5.20 2.03 -6.27
C LEU A 87 4.00 2.94 -6.61
N LEU A 88 3.22 3.29 -5.59
CA LEU A 88 2.07 4.18 -5.73
C LEU A 88 2.47 5.61 -6.14
N MET A 89 3.58 6.11 -5.58
CA MET A 89 4.16 7.38 -6.01
C MET A 89 4.57 7.35 -7.49
N LEU A 90 5.21 6.28 -7.94
CA LEU A 90 5.59 6.07 -9.35
C LEU A 90 4.36 6.10 -10.27
N LEU A 91 3.27 5.44 -9.86
CA LEU A 91 2.00 5.47 -10.59
C LEU A 91 1.43 6.88 -10.71
N VAL A 92 1.38 7.63 -9.62
CA VAL A 92 0.88 9.01 -9.61
C VAL A 92 1.74 9.92 -10.50
N MET A 93 3.04 9.64 -10.61
CA MET A 93 3.97 10.40 -11.46
C MET A 93 3.76 10.19 -12.96
N THR A 94 2.95 9.22 -13.39
CA THR A 94 2.61 9.03 -14.82
C THR A 94 1.71 10.15 -15.39
N PHE A 95 1.20 11.05 -14.54
CA PHE A 95 0.34 12.18 -14.90
C PHE A 95 -0.88 11.79 -15.76
N ASN A 96 -1.35 10.55 -15.66
CA ASN A 96 -2.60 10.13 -16.27
C ASN A 96 -3.77 10.38 -15.32
N LEU A 97 -4.81 11.07 -15.81
CA LEU A 97 -5.94 11.47 -14.99
C LEU A 97 -6.70 10.27 -14.40
N PHE A 98 -6.91 9.21 -15.18
CA PHE A 98 -7.69 8.06 -14.73
C PHE A 98 -6.95 7.24 -13.67
N ILE A 99 -5.64 7.01 -13.87
CA ILE A 99 -4.79 6.33 -12.88
C ILE A 99 -4.78 7.11 -11.57
N PHE A 100 -4.61 8.43 -11.68
CA PHE A 100 -4.62 9.31 -10.53
C PHE A 100 -5.95 9.24 -9.78
N LEU A 101 -7.08 9.34 -10.50
CA LEU A 101 -8.40 9.23 -9.89
C LEU A 101 -8.59 7.86 -9.23
N SER A 102 -8.18 6.79 -9.91
CA SER A 102 -8.32 5.42 -9.42
C SER A 102 -7.53 5.17 -8.15
N THR A 103 -6.28 5.66 -8.10
CA THR A 103 -5.44 5.56 -6.89
C THR A 103 -6.02 6.38 -5.73
N MET A 104 -6.51 7.60 -5.99
CA MET A 104 -7.18 8.42 -4.98
C MET A 104 -8.44 7.77 -4.42
N VAL A 105 -9.28 7.18 -5.28
CA VAL A 105 -10.49 6.47 -4.87
C VAL A 105 -10.13 5.19 -4.09
N GLY A 106 -9.10 4.45 -4.51
CA GLY A 106 -8.61 3.27 -3.78
C GLY A 106 -8.12 3.62 -2.37
N ILE A 107 -7.39 4.72 -2.23
CA ILE A 107 -6.94 5.25 -0.94
C ILE A 107 -8.15 5.69 -0.10
N ALA A 108 -9.09 6.45 -0.66
CA ALA A 108 -10.28 6.90 0.06
C ALA A 108 -11.11 5.71 0.61
N VAL A 109 -11.33 4.68 -0.22
CA VAL A 109 -12.02 3.46 0.18
C VAL A 109 -11.23 2.72 1.26
N GLY A 110 -9.90 2.60 1.12
CA GLY A 110 -9.06 1.98 2.15
C GLY A 110 -9.18 2.68 3.50
N TYR A 111 -9.22 4.01 3.53
CA TYR A 111 -9.44 4.77 4.77
C TYR A 111 -10.86 4.62 5.30
N PHE A 112 -11.86 4.47 4.44
CA PHE A 112 -13.24 4.25 4.88
C PHE A 112 -13.38 2.91 5.62
N PHE A 113 -12.78 1.84 5.10
CA PHE A 113 -12.84 0.51 5.73
C PHE A 113 -11.88 0.34 6.91
N CYS A 114 -10.62 0.76 6.76
CA CYS A 114 -9.60 0.60 7.80
C CYS A 114 -9.48 1.81 8.73
N GLY A 115 -10.28 2.87 8.54
CA GLY A 115 -10.25 4.08 9.35
C GLY A 115 -10.47 3.79 10.83
N HIS A 116 -11.38 2.87 11.17
CA HIS A 116 -11.60 2.47 12.56
C HIS A 116 -10.38 1.78 13.20
N LEU A 117 -9.52 1.14 12.42
CA LEU A 117 -8.24 0.58 12.90
C LEU A 117 -7.14 1.65 13.03
N LEU A 118 -7.30 2.79 12.36
CA LEU A 118 -6.32 3.88 12.29
C LEU A 118 -6.64 5.07 13.22
N VAL A 119 -7.81 5.12 13.85
CA VAL A 119 -8.12 6.08 14.93
C VAL A 119 -7.65 5.51 16.27
#